data_AF-A0A916SR65-F1
#
_entry.id   AF-A0A916SR65-F1
#
_cell.length_a   1.000
_cell.length_b   1.000
_cell.length_c   1.000
_cell.angle_alpha   90.00
_cell.angle_beta   90.00
_cell.angle_gamma   90.00
#
_symmetry.space_group_name_H-M   'P 1'
#
loop_
_entity.id
_entity.type
_entity.pdbx_description
1 polymer ?
#
loop_
_entity_poly.entity_id
_entity_poly.type
_entity_poly.pdbx_seq_one_letter_code
_entity_poly.pdbx_strand_id
1 'polypeptide(L)'
;MNNLVNLKNETGSLEPRRQGHMGGGKLSSHHDWLKERMLGNGEPTLDELCVEFAERGVTVHRSSIGRLLHRLGLSHKKKPDGQ
;
A
#
# COMPACT_ATOMS: atom_id res chain seq x y z
N MET A 1 9.60 -35.59 -5.63
CA MET A 1 8.37 -34.97 -6.18
C MET A 1 8.76 -34.02 -7.31
N ASN A 2 8.14 -34.08 -8.48
CA ASN A 2 8.47 -33.20 -9.61
C ASN A 2 7.55 -31.96 -9.60
N ASN A 3 8.11 -30.79 -9.32
CA ASN A 3 7.37 -29.53 -9.24
C ASN A 3 6.70 -29.12 -10.56
N LEU A 4 7.29 -29.46 -11.72
CA LEU A 4 6.70 -29.14 -13.03
C LEU A 4 5.45 -29.98 -13.31
N VAL A 5 5.44 -31.24 -12.91
CA VAL A 5 4.28 -32.13 -13.05
C VAL A 5 3.14 -31.67 -12.15
N ASN A 6 3.45 -31.31 -10.91
CA ASN A 6 2.46 -30.75 -9.98
C ASN A 6 1.88 -29.44 -10.50
N LEU A 7 2.72 -28.51 -10.98
CA LEU A 7 2.29 -27.24 -11.55
C LEU A 7 1.31 -27.45 -12.72
N LYS A 8 1.65 -28.32 -13.67
CA LYS A 8 0.79 -28.63 -14.82
C LYS A 8 -0.56 -29.22 -14.38
N ASN A 9 -0.57 -30.08 -13.37
CA ASN A 9 -1.80 -30.66 -12.84
C ASN A 9 -2.68 -29.62 -12.12
N GLU A 10 -2.07 -28.67 -11.41
CA GLU A 10 -2.78 -27.63 -10.65
C GLU A 10 -3.31 -26.48 -11.54
N THR A 11 -2.51 -26.01 -12.50
CA THR A 11 -2.81 -24.80 -13.29
C THR A 11 -3.17 -25.09 -14.75
N GLY A 12 -2.97 -26.33 -15.22
CA GLY A 12 -3.12 -26.70 -16.63
C GLY A 12 -1.99 -26.17 -17.54
N SER A 13 -1.01 -25.46 -16.98
CA SER A 13 0.03 -24.77 -17.74
C SER A 13 1.43 -25.04 -17.18
N LEU A 14 2.43 -24.98 -18.05
CA LEU A 14 3.85 -25.00 -17.67
C LEU A 14 4.46 -23.60 -17.51
N GLU A 15 3.63 -22.56 -17.69
CA GLU A 15 4.07 -21.18 -17.47
C GLU A 15 4.58 -21.01 -16.03
N PRO A 16 5.76 -20.40 -15.85
CA PRO A 16 6.31 -20.19 -14.52
C PRO A 16 5.36 -19.32 -13.70
N ARG A 17 5.18 -19.68 -12.42
CA ARG A 17 4.46 -18.82 -11.48
C ARG A 17 5.14 -17.46 -11.40
N ARG A 18 4.36 -16.41 -11.17
CA ARG A 18 4.88 -15.05 -10.99
C ARG A 18 6.00 -15.06 -9.93
N GLN A 19 7.20 -14.72 -10.35
CA GLN A 19 8.37 -14.64 -9.47
C GLN A 19 8.49 -13.24 -8.86
N GLY A 20 9.03 -13.17 -7.64
CA GLY A 20 9.27 -11.92 -6.91
C GLY A 20 8.31 -11.66 -5.75
N HIS A 21 8.51 -10.53 -5.06
CA HIS A 21 7.67 -10.13 -3.93
C HIS A 21 6.29 -9.68 -4.45
N MET A 22 5.23 -10.36 -3.98
CA MET A 22 3.84 -10.16 -4.43
C MET A 22 3.24 -8.80 -4.02
N GLY A 23 4.04 -7.92 -3.42
CA GLY A 23 3.56 -6.74 -2.72
C GLY A 23 2.78 -7.13 -1.46
N GLY A 24 2.38 -6.12 -0.69
CA GLY A 24 1.68 -6.35 0.58
C GLY A 24 2.63 -6.31 1.76
N GLY A 25 2.44 -5.32 2.62
CA GLY A 25 3.12 -5.21 3.92
C GLY A 25 2.11 -4.95 5.03
N LYS A 26 2.59 -4.69 6.26
CA LYS A 26 1.73 -4.39 7.42
C LYS A 26 0.69 -3.28 7.15
N LEU A 27 1.03 -2.35 6.25
CA LEU A 27 0.18 -1.24 5.84
C LEU A 27 -0.95 -1.61 4.85
N SER A 28 -0.89 -2.77 4.22
CA SER A 28 -1.83 -3.14 3.15
C SER A 28 -3.24 -3.38 3.64
N SER A 29 -3.41 -3.86 4.86
CA SER A 29 -4.72 -3.99 5.52
C SER A 29 -5.34 -2.64 5.89
N HIS A 30 -4.58 -1.54 5.86
CA HIS A 30 -5.04 -0.20 6.24
C HIS A 30 -5.23 0.73 5.04
N HIS A 31 -5.13 0.21 3.80
CA HIS A 31 -5.28 1.01 2.60
C HIS A 31 -6.66 1.68 2.51
N ASP A 32 -7.73 0.93 2.82
CA ASP A 32 -9.09 1.45 2.69
C ASP A 32 -9.39 2.50 3.75
N TRP A 33 -8.97 2.25 4.99
CA TRP A 33 -9.02 3.27 6.02
C TRP A 33 -8.28 4.54 5.64
N LEU A 34 -7.06 4.42 5.08
CA LEU A 34 -6.30 5.61 4.69
C LEU A 34 -7.01 6.38 3.57
N LYS A 35 -7.67 5.70 2.63
CA LYS A 35 -8.50 6.37 1.61
C LYS A 35 -9.67 7.12 2.24
N GLU A 36 -10.41 6.48 3.14
CA GLU A 36 -11.52 7.12 3.85
C GLU A 36 -11.05 8.32 4.67
N ARG A 37 -9.90 8.18 5.34
CA ARG A 37 -9.28 9.26 6.12
C ARG A 37 -8.85 10.44 5.27
N MET A 38 -8.38 10.20 4.04
CA MET A 38 -8.04 11.23 3.05
C MET A 38 -9.27 11.88 2.40
N LEU A 39 -10.41 11.17 2.34
CA LEU A 39 -11.68 11.69 1.81
C LEU A 39 -12.47 12.48 2.86
N GLY A 40 -12.16 12.30 4.15
CA GLY A 40 -12.77 13.05 5.25
C GLY A 40 -12.39 14.53 5.25
N ASN A 41 -13.12 15.32 6.04
CA ASN A 41 -12.85 16.75 6.17
C ASN A 41 -11.53 16.99 6.92
N GLY A 42 -10.49 17.40 6.20
CA GLY A 42 -9.19 17.81 6.72
C GLY A 42 -8.04 17.23 5.89
N GLU A 43 -7.03 18.04 5.60
CA GLU A 43 -5.77 17.59 4.99
C GLU A 43 -4.76 17.28 6.10
N PRO A 44 -4.69 16.03 6.62
CA PRO A 44 -3.75 15.73 7.69
C PRO A 44 -2.33 15.72 7.14
N THR A 45 -1.42 16.20 7.97
CA THR A 45 0.02 16.08 7.77
C THR A 45 0.46 14.63 7.88
N LEU A 46 1.65 14.32 7.33
CA LEU A 46 2.22 12.96 7.43
C LEU A 46 2.47 12.54 8.88
N ASP A 47 2.79 13.48 9.77
CA ASP A 47 3.08 13.18 11.17
C ASP A 47 1.80 12.90 11.95
N GLU A 48 0.70 13.61 11.68
CA GLU A 48 -0.63 13.29 12.22
C GLU A 48 -1.07 11.88 11.80
N LEU A 49 -0.85 11.52 10.53
CA LEU A 49 -1.11 10.15 10.07
C LEU A 49 -0.25 9.12 10.81
N CYS A 50 1.01 9.44 11.17
CA CYS A 50 1.84 8.52 11.96
C CYS A 50 1.25 8.28 13.35
N VAL A 51 0.70 9.33 13.99
CA VAL A 51 0.05 9.22 15.30
C VAL A 51 -1.22 8.37 15.20
N GLU A 52 -2.09 8.65 14.23
CA GLU A 52 -3.32 7.87 14.03
C GLU A 52 -3.04 6.39 13.74
N PHE A 53 -1.97 6.10 13.00
CA PHE A 53 -1.52 4.72 12.78
C PHE A 53 -0.98 4.07 14.06
N ALA A 54 -0.27 4.83 14.90
CA ALA A 54 0.23 4.32 16.18
C ALA A 54 -0.93 3.98 17.15
N GLU A 55 -1.97 4.80 17.21
CA GLU A 55 -3.20 4.54 17.98
C GLU A 55 -3.90 3.25 17.52
N ARG A 56 -3.76 2.91 16.24
CA ARG A 56 -4.25 1.66 15.65
C ARG A 56 -3.31 0.46 15.85
N GLY A 57 -2.23 0.61 16.62
CA GLY A 57 -1.25 -0.45 16.88
C GLY A 57 -0.21 -0.63 15.77
N VAL A 58 -0.09 0.34 14.86
CA VAL A 58 0.83 0.27 13.73
C VAL A 58 1.83 1.42 13.80
N THR A 59 2.99 1.18 14.42
CA THR A 59 4.10 2.13 14.36
C THR A 59 4.66 2.19 12.94
N VAL A 60 4.56 3.36 12.30
CA VAL A 60 5.09 3.61 10.96
C VAL A 60 5.85 4.93 10.93
N HIS A 61 6.89 4.98 10.11
CA HIS A 61 7.64 6.21 9.87
C HIS A 61 6.97 7.05 8.77
N ARG A 62 7.10 8.38 8.84
CA ARG A 62 6.55 9.34 7.87
C ARG A 62 6.86 8.99 6.41
N SER A 63 8.06 8.47 6.12
CA SER A 63 8.46 8.08 4.75
C SER A 63 7.64 6.91 4.22
N SER A 64 7.22 5.99 5.09
CA SER A 64 6.42 4.83 4.72
C SER A 64 5.00 5.26 4.37
N ILE A 65 4.44 6.23 5.12
CA ILE A 65 3.16 6.85 4.80
C ILE A 65 3.24 7.60 3.48
N GLY A 66 4.27 8.43 3.27
CA GLY A 66 4.44 9.14 2.00
C GLY A 66 4.54 8.22 0.78
N ARG A 67 5.31 7.12 0.89
CA ARG A 67 5.39 6.09 -0.17
C ARG A 67 4.05 5.39 -0.39
N LEU A 68 3.30 5.15 0.68
CA LEU A 68 1.98 4.53 0.59
C LEU A 68 0.99 5.45 -0.12
N LEU A 69 0.90 6.72 0.28
CA LEU A 69 0.05 7.72 -0.38
C LEU A 69 0.40 7.87 -1.85
N HIS A 70 1.70 7.91 -2.20
CA HIS A 70 2.14 7.92 -3.59
C HIS A 70 1.68 6.68 -4.37
N ARG A 71 1.79 5.49 -3.77
CA ARG A 71 1.32 4.23 -4.40
C ARG A 71 -0.20 4.20 -4.59
N LEU A 72 -0.95 4.80 -3.67
CA LEU A 72 -2.42 4.90 -3.72
C LEU A 72 -2.91 6.05 -4.60
N GLY A 73 -2.02 6.89 -5.14
CA GLY A 73 -2.39 8.08 -5.92
C GLY A 73 -2.99 9.21 -5.08
N LEU A 74 -2.83 9.18 -3.76
CA LEU A 74 -3.39 10.14 -2.80
C LEU A 74 -2.39 11.23 -2.39
N SER A 75 -1.26 11.33 -3.09
CA SER A 75 -0.25 12.35 -2.80
C SER A 75 -0.74 13.72 -3.26
N HIS A 76 -0.92 14.64 -2.32
CA HIS A 76 -1.12 16.06 -2.64
C HIS A 76 0.20 16.64 -3.15
N LYS A 77 0.27 16.93 -4.44
CA LYS A 77 1.31 17.82 -4.98
C LYS A 77 0.84 19.26 -4.76
N LYS A 78 1.75 20.13 -4.31
CA LYS A 78 1.56 21.58 -4.46
C LYS A 78 1.30 21.87 -5.93
N LYS A 79 0.12 22.39 -6.25
CA LYS A 79 -0.09 23.10 -7.51
C LYS A 79 0.59 24.46 -7.36
N PRO A 80 1.32 24.97 -8.37
CA PRO A 80 1.68 26.39 -8.33
C PRO A 80 0.37 27.17 -8.25
N ASP A 81 0.23 28.00 -7.22
CA ASP A 81 -0.87 28.94 -7.16
C ASP A 81 -0.77 29.79 -8.43
N GLY A 82 -1.81 29.73 -9.26
CA GLY A 82 -1.80 30.37 -10.57
C GLY A 82 -1.69 31.87 -10.42
N GLN A 83 -0.57 32.43 -10.87
CA GLN A 83 -0.47 33.81 -11.33
C GLN A 83 -0.05 33.82 -12.79
#